data_AF-A0A7J9XKG4-F1
#
_entry.id   AF-A0A7J9XKG4-F1
#
_cell.length_a   1.000
_cell.length_b   1.000
_cell.length_c   1.000
_cell.angle_alpha   90.00
_cell.angle_beta   90.00
_cell.angle_gamma   90.00
#
_symmetry.space_group_name_H-M   'P 1'
#
loop_
_entity.id
_entity.type
_entity.pdbx_description
1 polymer ?
#
loop_
_entity_poly.entity_id
_entity_poly.type
_entity_poly.pdbx_seq_one_letter_code
_entity_poly.pdbx_strand_id
1 'polypeptide(L)'
;MSAISTSVIGVLDTLVDQLQRLRECALADAPGARRSARIAELYEQEARAWLLLFERSRSRLHWRAALSAQAHARACARSWRSRAATEAALGARDLPERAETPLRAVAGGVA
;
A
#
# COMPACT_ATOMS: atom_id res chain seq x y z
N MET A 1 30.35 28.07 -8.21
CA MET A 1 29.19 27.15 -8.28
C MET A 1 29.45 25.99 -7.33
N SER A 2 29.00 26.07 -6.09
CA SER A 2 29.18 24.98 -5.12
C SER A 2 28.25 23.83 -5.48
N ALA A 3 28.82 22.65 -5.71
CA ALA A 3 28.06 21.42 -5.85
C ALA A 3 27.18 21.23 -4.62
N ILE A 4 25.86 21.11 -4.83
CA ILE A 4 24.93 20.70 -3.79
C ILE A 4 25.32 19.26 -3.43
N SER A 5 26.09 19.10 -2.36
CA SER A 5 26.33 17.79 -1.76
C SER A 5 25.03 17.37 -1.09
N THR A 6 24.15 16.72 -1.85
CA THR A 6 22.87 16.23 -1.33
C THR A 6 23.16 15.12 -0.33
N SER A 7 22.95 15.41 0.96
CA SER A 7 23.14 14.42 2.02
C SER A 7 22.07 13.32 1.90
N VAL A 8 22.42 12.08 2.26
CA VAL A 8 21.48 10.94 2.27
C VAL A 8 20.23 11.25 3.10
N ILE A 9 20.39 12.01 4.18
CA ILE A 9 19.30 12.47 5.04
C ILE A 9 18.36 13.40 4.27
N GLY A 10 18.88 14.39 3.54
CA GLY A 10 18.03 15.30 2.75
C GLY A 10 17.26 14.60 1.62
N VAL A 11 17.85 13.57 1.00
CA VAL A 11 17.14 12.73 0.02
C VAL A 11 16.01 11.95 0.70
N LEU A 12 16.26 11.36 1.86
CA LEU A 12 15.27 10.60 2.61
C LEU A 12 14.12 11.46 3.10
N ASP A 13 14.39 12.65 3.63
CA ASP A 13 13.35 13.59 4.05
C ASP A 13 12.43 13.92 2.87
N THR A 14 13.01 14.23 1.70
CA THR A 14 12.25 14.50 0.47
C THR A 14 11.40 13.29 0.05
N LEU A 15 11.96 12.07 0.12
CA LEU A 15 11.22 10.85 -0.23
C LEU A 15 10.06 10.58 0.74
N VAL A 16 10.28 10.73 2.05
CA VAL A 16 9.25 10.54 3.07
C VAL A 16 8.13 11.58 2.92
N ASP A 17 8.49 12.83 2.65
CA ASP A 17 7.51 13.90 2.37
C ASP A 17 6.67 13.60 1.12
N GLN A 18 7.31 13.12 0.05
CA GLN A 18 6.60 12.70 -1.16
C GLN A 18 5.65 11.53 -0.90
N LEU A 19 6.09 10.52 -0.16
CA LEU A 19 5.26 9.38 0.23
C LEU A 19 4.07 9.81 1.09
N GLN A 20 4.28 10.77 1.99
CA GLN A 20 3.21 11.35 2.80
C GLN A 20 2.15 12.03 1.94
N ARG A 21 2.56 12.90 1.00
CA ARG A 21 1.63 13.56 0.05
C ARG A 21 0.88 12.55 -0.81
N LEU A 22 1.56 11.51 -1.30
CA LEU A 22 0.93 10.45 -2.08
C LEU A 22 -0.13 9.68 -1.27
N ARG A 23 0.11 9.46 0.04
CA ARG A 23 -0.89 8.87 0.93
C ARG A 23 -2.09 9.79 1.14
N GLU A 24 -1.85 11.09 1.32
CA GLU A 24 -2.93 12.07 1.46
C GLU A 24 -3.80 12.11 0.20
N CYS A 25 -3.19 12.10 -0.99
CA CYS A 25 -3.92 11.96 -2.25
C CYS A 25 -4.71 10.64 -2.31
N ALA A 26 -4.10 9.52 -1.94
CA ALA A 26 -4.79 8.22 -1.93
C ALA A 26 -5.95 8.19 -0.91
N LEU A 27 -5.85 8.91 0.21
CA LEU A 27 -6.93 9.01 1.20
C LEU A 27 -8.13 9.81 0.68
N ALA A 28 -7.91 10.75 -0.25
CA ALA A 28 -8.97 11.49 -0.91
C ALA A 28 -9.75 10.64 -1.94
N ASP A 29 -9.17 9.53 -2.40
CA ASP A 29 -9.86 8.60 -3.30
C ASP A 29 -11.05 7.90 -2.59
N ALA A 30 -12.04 7.49 -3.38
CA ALA A 30 -13.20 6.76 -2.89
C ALA A 30 -12.79 5.49 -2.10
N PRO A 31 -13.47 5.18 -0.98
CA PRO A 31 -13.18 3.97 -0.21
C PRO A 31 -13.27 2.68 -1.04
N GLY A 32 -12.31 1.79 -0.83
CA GLY A 32 -12.31 0.47 -1.45
C GLY A 32 -10.95 -0.23 -1.38
N ALA A 33 -10.99 -1.53 -1.66
CA ALA A 33 -9.83 -2.43 -1.52
C ALA A 33 -8.59 -1.93 -2.26
N ARG A 34 -8.76 -1.40 -3.48
CA ARG A 34 -7.65 -0.86 -4.29
C ARG A 34 -6.97 0.34 -3.63
N ARG A 35 -7.76 1.25 -3.04
CA ARG A 35 -7.24 2.39 -2.30
C ARG A 35 -6.44 1.92 -1.08
N SER A 36 -7.02 1.03 -0.30
CA SER A 36 -6.37 0.48 0.91
C SER A 36 -5.08 -0.28 0.58
N ALA A 37 -5.06 -1.04 -0.53
CA ALA A 37 -3.85 -1.70 -1.03
C ALA A 37 -2.77 -0.70 -1.44
N ARG A 38 -3.14 0.35 -2.18
CA ARG A 38 -2.21 1.43 -2.56
C ARG A 38 -1.58 2.11 -1.35
N ILE A 39 -2.38 2.42 -0.32
CA ILE A 39 -1.86 3.02 0.91
C ILE A 39 -0.88 2.06 1.63
N ALA A 40 -1.19 0.76 1.65
CA ALA A 40 -0.28 -0.23 2.22
C ALA A 40 1.07 -0.26 1.50
N GLU A 41 1.07 -0.24 0.15
CA GLU A 41 2.29 -0.19 -0.66
C GLU A 41 3.13 1.07 -0.38
N LEU A 42 2.49 2.24 -0.22
CA LEU A 42 3.20 3.48 0.13
C LEU A 42 3.89 3.38 1.50
N TYR A 43 3.27 2.76 2.50
CA TYR A 43 3.92 2.49 3.78
C TYR A 43 5.05 1.44 3.68
N GLU A 44 4.95 0.46 2.78
CA GLU A 44 6.07 -0.45 2.52
C GLU A 44 7.27 0.27 1.92
N GLN A 45 7.02 1.17 0.97
CA GLN A 45 8.08 1.99 0.36
C GLN A 45 8.76 2.86 1.42
N GLU A 46 7.98 3.47 2.33
CA GLU A 46 8.54 4.22 3.45
C GLU A 46 9.39 3.33 4.37
N ALA A 47 8.93 2.12 4.70
CA ALA A 47 9.70 1.18 5.50
C ALA A 47 11.02 0.76 4.83
N ARG A 48 11.08 0.73 3.50
CA ARG A 48 12.32 0.48 2.74
C ARG A 48 13.23 1.71 2.77
N ALA A 49 12.69 2.92 2.65
CA ALA A 49 13.47 4.16 2.77
C ALA A 49 14.17 4.26 4.14
N TRP A 50 13.44 3.98 5.23
CA TRP A 50 14.03 3.95 6.57
C TRP A 50 15.10 2.86 6.75
N LEU A 51 14.96 1.70 6.08
CA LEU A 51 16.01 0.67 6.08
C LEU A 51 17.31 1.18 5.47
N LEU A 52 17.21 1.89 4.34
CA LEU A 52 18.37 2.47 3.66
C LEU A 52 19.10 3.49 4.54
N LEU A 53 18.37 4.29 5.33
CA LEU A 53 18.99 5.20 6.30
C LEU A 53 19.79 4.43 7.35
N PHE A 54 19.20 3.37 7.89
CA PHE A 54 19.87 2.51 8.87
C PHE A 54 21.17 1.93 8.29
N GLU A 55 21.11 1.35 7.09
CA GLU A 55 22.26 0.73 6.41
C GLU A 55 23.38 1.73 6.06
N ARG A 56 23.04 3.00 5.81
CA ARG A 56 24.00 4.03 5.38
C ARG A 56 24.51 4.91 6.51
N SER A 57 23.80 4.98 7.63
CA SER A 57 24.21 5.78 8.78
C SER A 57 25.31 5.08 9.58
N ARG A 58 26.20 5.86 10.18
CA ARG A 58 27.17 5.41 11.20
C ARG A 58 26.82 5.89 12.62
N SER A 59 25.72 6.63 12.76
CA SER A 59 25.24 7.14 14.05
C SER A 59 24.24 6.19 14.70
N ARG A 60 24.52 5.76 15.94
CA ARG A 60 23.62 4.89 16.73
C ARG A 60 22.25 5.55 16.97
N LEU A 61 22.20 6.88 17.10
CA LEU A 61 20.93 7.60 17.28
C LEU A 61 20.07 7.51 16.02
N HIS A 62 20.68 7.75 14.86
CA HIS A 62 19.97 7.61 13.57
C HIS A 62 19.52 6.18 13.34
N TRP A 63 20.29 5.17 13.76
CA TRP A 63 19.85 3.77 13.67
C TRP A 63 18.58 3.51 14.46
N ARG A 64 18.53 3.94 15.73
CA ARG A 64 17.34 3.74 16.57
C ARG A 64 16.13 4.44 15.98
N ALA A 65 16.29 5.68 15.52
CA ALA A 65 15.22 6.43 14.86
C ALA A 65 14.73 5.73 13.58
N ALA A 66 15.65 5.35 12.69
CA ALA A 66 15.34 4.68 11.44
C ALA A 66 14.62 3.34 11.65
N LEU A 67 15.10 2.50 12.59
CA LEU A 67 14.46 1.22 12.89
C LEU A 67 13.07 1.40 13.52
N SER A 68 12.89 2.40 14.38
CA SER A 68 11.58 2.73 14.95
C SER A 68 10.59 3.18 13.87
N ALA A 69 11.02 4.09 12.99
CA ALA A 69 10.20 4.59 11.89
C ALA A 69 9.87 3.47 10.88
N GLN A 70 10.85 2.62 10.55
CA GLN A 70 10.61 1.42 9.74
C GLN A 70 9.57 0.49 10.38
N ALA A 71 9.71 0.20 11.68
CA ALA A 71 8.79 -0.69 12.38
C ALA A 71 7.36 -0.14 12.39
N HIS A 72 7.21 1.17 12.62
CA HIS A 72 5.95 1.88 12.52
C HIS A 72 5.34 1.77 11.11
N ALA A 73 6.10 2.12 10.07
CA ALA A 73 5.65 2.03 8.69
C ALA A 73 5.22 0.59 8.31
N ARG A 74 5.96 -0.43 8.75
CA ARG A 74 5.57 -1.84 8.55
C ARG A 74 4.27 -2.20 9.27
N ALA A 75 4.05 -1.68 10.47
CA ALA A 75 2.80 -1.90 11.20
C ALA A 75 1.61 -1.27 10.49
N CYS A 76 1.77 -0.02 10.02
CA CYS A 76 0.78 0.66 9.20
C CYS A 76 0.47 -0.10 7.91
N ALA A 77 1.50 -0.55 7.18
CA ALA A 77 1.31 -1.37 5.98
C ALA A 77 0.50 -2.64 6.26
N ARG A 78 0.79 -3.37 7.36
CA ARG A 78 0.01 -4.56 7.75
C ARG A 78 -1.45 -4.23 8.03
N SER A 79 -1.72 -3.15 8.76
CA SER A 79 -3.07 -2.70 9.07
C SER A 79 -3.86 -2.39 7.78
N TRP A 80 -3.24 -1.65 6.85
CA TRP A 80 -3.87 -1.32 5.56
C TRP A 80 -4.05 -2.52 4.64
N ARG A 81 -3.13 -3.49 4.63
CA ARG A 81 -3.34 -4.76 3.91
C ARG A 81 -4.52 -5.55 4.48
N SER A 82 -4.63 -5.63 5.81
CA SER A 82 -5.78 -6.27 6.45
C SER A 82 -7.08 -5.58 6.05
N ARG A 83 -7.09 -4.24 6.03
CA ARG A 83 -8.24 -3.47 5.58
C ARG A 83 -8.58 -3.72 4.11
N ALA A 84 -7.58 -3.75 3.23
CA ALA A 84 -7.78 -4.04 1.81
C ALA A 84 -8.40 -5.42 1.60
N ALA A 85 -7.94 -6.44 2.35
CA ALA A 85 -8.51 -7.78 2.31
C ALA A 85 -9.97 -7.80 2.78
N THR A 86 -10.29 -7.11 3.88
CA THR A 86 -11.67 -6.97 4.37
C THR A 86 -12.57 -6.27 3.34
N GLU A 87 -12.12 -5.14 2.79
CA GLU A 87 -12.88 -4.39 1.79
C GLU A 87 -13.09 -5.20 0.51
N ALA A 88 -12.10 -5.99 0.09
CA ALA A 88 -12.23 -6.89 -1.06
C ALA A 88 -13.25 -8.01 -0.81
N ALA A 89 -13.23 -8.62 0.38
CA ALA A 89 -14.18 -9.64 0.78
C ALA A 89 -15.62 -9.10 0.87
N LEU A 90 -15.80 -7.87 1.34
CA LEU A 90 -17.11 -7.21 1.37
C LEU A 90 -17.60 -6.90 -0.05
N GLY A 91 -16.76 -6.29 -0.90
CA GLY A 91 -17.14 -6.00 -2.28
C GLY A 91 -17.40 -7.25 -3.13
N ALA A 92 -16.79 -8.40 -2.80
CA ALA A 92 -17.07 -9.66 -3.45
C ALA A 92 -18.42 -10.28 -3.05
N ARG A 93 -18.90 -10.01 -1.83
CA ARG A 93 -20.22 -10.49 -1.35
C ARG A 93 -21.40 -9.76 -2.00
N ASP A 94 -21.17 -8.54 -2.49
CA ASP A 94 -22.19 -7.72 -3.14
C ASP A 94 -22.30 -7.97 -4.66
N LEU A 95 -21.47 -8.86 -5.24
CA LEU A 95 -21.63 -9.30 -6.62
C LEU A 95 -22.80 -10.29 -6.70
N PRO A 96 -23.87 -10.02 -7.49
CA PRO A 96 -24.95 -10.98 -7.64
C PRO A 96 -24.41 -12.25 -8.32
N GLU A 97 -24.78 -13.39 -7.75
CA GLU A 97 -24.60 -14.74 -8.25
C GLU A 97 -25.14 -14.85 -9.69
N ARG A 98 -24.33 -14.46 -10.68
CA ARG A 98 -24.64 -14.62 -12.10
C ARG A 98 -23.68 -15.64 -12.71
N ALA A 99 -24.32 -16.59 -13.39
CA ALA A 99 -23.83 -17.86 -13.93
C ALA A 99 -23.80 -18.95 -12.83
N GLU A 100 -24.68 -19.95 -12.85
CA GLU A 100 -24.99 -20.81 -14.00
C GLU A 100 -26.46 -21.26 -13.99
N THR A 101 -27.21 -20.92 -15.05
CA THR A 101 -28.39 -21.72 -15.42
C THR A 101 -27.94 -22.69 -16.51
N PRO A 102 -27.88 -24.01 -16.28
CA PRO A 102 -27.62 -24.93 -17.37
C PRO A 102 -28.83 -24.92 -18.29
N LEU A 103 -28.63 -24.47 -19.54
CA LEU A 103 -29.57 -24.63 -20.63
C LEU A 103 -29.81 -26.14 -20.84
N ARG A 104 -30.84 -26.70 -20.19
CA ARG A 104 -31.44 -27.95 -20.64
C ARG A 104 -32.09 -27.67 -22.00
N ALA A 105 -31.40 -28.07 -23.06
CA ALA A 105 -31.98 -28.21 -24.38
C ALA A 105 -33.16 -29.18 -24.28
N VAL A 106 -34.38 -28.62 -24.28
CA VAL A 106 -35.60 -29.39 -24.52
C VAL A 106 -35.69 -29.57 -26.03
N ALA A 107 -35.02 -30.62 -26.51
CA ALA A 107 -35.36 -31.24 -27.79
C ALA A 107 -36.62 -32.08 -27.55
N GLY A 108 -37.79 -31.46 -27.71
CA GLY A 108 -39.08 -32.14 -27.73
C GLY A 108 -39.74 -31.84 -29.07
N GLY A 109 -39.49 -32.68 -30.07
CA GLY A 109 -40.23 -32.63 -31.32
C GLY A 109 -41.67 -33.09 -31.11
N VAL A 110 -42.59 -32.51 -31.86
CA VAL A 110 -43.81 -33.18 -32.30
C VAL A 110 -44.09 -32.68 -33.72
N ALA A 111 -44.03 -33.62 -34.64
CA ALA A 111 -44.59 -33.53 -35.98
C ALA A 111 -46.10 -33.80 -35.93
#